data_AF-A0A6L8CQ37-F1
#
_entry.id   AF-A0A6L8CQ37-F1
#
_cell.length_a   1.000
_cell.length_b   1.000
_cell.length_c   1.000
_cell.angle_alpha   90.00
_cell.angle_beta   90.00
_cell.angle_gamma   90.00
#
_symmetry.space_group_name_H-M   'P 1'
#
loop_
_entity.id
_entity.type
_entity.pdbx_description
1 polymer ?
#
loop_
_entity_poly.entity_id
_entity_poly.type
_entity_poly.pdbx_seq_one_letter_code
_entity_poly.pdbx_strand_id
1 'polypeptide(L)'
;MACFGAVSLQSGQFVHGFSPVFNAATFESFLKWLLRRRSRNRKMVVVLDNARYHHAKLLKPLLETCQAHLELLFLLPFSPQLAPIERVWKLTRRLATHNLYFSSRASR
;
A
#
# COMPACT_ATOMS: atom_id res chain seq x y z
N MET A 1 1.64 -14.93 -3.50
CA MET A 1 1.15 -13.63 -4.02
C MET A 1 1.35 -12.57 -2.97
N ALA A 2 1.91 -11.43 -3.35
CA ALA A 2 2.04 -10.20 -2.59
C ALA A 2 0.84 -9.28 -2.83
N CYS A 3 0.44 -8.49 -1.83
CA CYS A 3 -0.61 -7.48 -1.97
C CYS A 3 -0.08 -6.12 -1.54
N PHE A 4 -0.01 -5.17 -2.47
CA PHE A 4 0.25 -3.77 -2.14
C PHE A 4 -1.07 -3.05 -1.91
N GLY A 5 -1.08 -2.11 -0.97
CA GLY A 5 -2.24 -1.29 -0.67
C GLY A 5 -1.84 0.13 -0.33
N ALA A 6 -2.75 1.06 -0.61
CA ALA A 6 -2.65 2.44 -0.18
C ALA A 6 -4.03 2.92 0.26
N VAL A 7 -4.08 3.75 1.31
CA VAL A 7 -5.31 4.38 1.77
C VAL A 7 -5.15 5.90 1.69
N SER A 8 -6.15 6.57 1.13
CA SER A 8 -6.23 8.01 1.12
C SER A 8 -6.60 8.51 2.52
N LEU A 9 -5.75 9.33 3.14
CA LEU A 9 -6.05 9.94 4.44
C LEU A 9 -7.18 10.97 4.36
N GLN A 10 -7.41 11.56 3.18
CA GLN A 10 -8.47 12.56 2.99
C GLN A 10 -9.84 11.91 2.79
N SER A 11 -9.92 10.83 2.01
CA SER A 11 -11.20 10.24 1.60
C SER A 11 -11.48 8.87 2.23
N GLY A 12 -10.52 8.27 2.92
CA GLY A 12 -10.61 6.90 3.42
C GLY A 12 -10.61 5.83 2.32
N GLN A 13 -10.49 6.21 1.04
CA GLN A 13 -10.50 5.25 -0.05
C GLN A 13 -9.28 4.34 0.00
N PHE A 14 -9.53 3.04 0.07
CA PHE A 14 -8.53 2.00 0.03
C PHE A 14 -8.40 1.45 -1.40
N VAL A 15 -7.18 1.43 -1.91
CA VAL A 15 -6.83 0.83 -3.19
C VAL A 15 -5.77 -0.23 -2.97
N HIS A 16 -5.89 -1.35 -3.68
CA HIS A 16 -4.95 -2.45 -3.56
C HIS A 16 -4.67 -3.11 -4.91
N GLY A 17 -3.56 -3.83 -5.01
CA GLY A 17 -3.15 -4.57 -6.18
C GLY A 17 -2.30 -5.77 -5.80
N PHE A 18 -2.52 -6.89 -6.49
CA PHE A 18 -1.71 -8.09 -6.28
C PHE A 18 -0.46 -8.07 -7.16
N SER A 19 0.58 -8.72 -6.68
CA SER A 19 1.84 -8.91 -7.39
C SER A 19 2.39 -10.30 -7.09
N PRO A 20 3.22 -10.88 -7.95
CA PRO A 20 3.79 -12.20 -7.70
C PRO A 20 4.72 -12.19 -6.47
N VAL A 21 5.47 -11.10 -6.26
CA VAL A 21 6.49 -10.96 -5.21
C VAL A 21 6.47 -9.57 -4.55
N PHE A 22 7.07 -9.45 -3.35
CA PHE A 22 7.33 -8.17 -2.69
C PHE A 22 8.79 -7.76 -2.91
N ASN A 23 9.03 -6.83 -3.83
CA ASN A 23 10.36 -6.26 -4.07
C ASN A 23 10.27 -4.83 -4.64
N ALA A 24 11.42 -4.22 -4.89
CA ALA A 24 11.49 -2.85 -5.39
C ALA A 24 10.81 -2.66 -6.76
N ALA A 25 10.93 -3.64 -7.68
CA ALA A 25 10.37 -3.53 -9.04
C ALA A 25 8.83 -3.62 -9.04
N THR A 26 8.28 -4.54 -8.24
CA THR A 26 6.82 -4.65 -8.05
C THR A 26 6.26 -3.46 -7.29
N PHE A 27 7.00 -2.91 -6.33
CA PHE A 27 6.65 -1.66 -5.66
C PHE A 27 6.69 -0.45 -6.61
N GLU A 28 7.71 -0.34 -7.47
CA GLU A 28 7.78 0.71 -8.50
C GLU A 28 6.55 0.66 -9.44
N SER A 29 6.16 -0.56 -9.85
CA SER A 29 4.98 -0.79 -10.67
C SER A 29 3.70 -0.32 -9.96
N PHE A 30 3.60 -0.59 -8.65
CA PHE A 30 2.52 -0.12 -7.82
C PHE A 30 2.49 1.41 -7.71
N LEU A 31 3.63 2.08 -7.51
CA LEU A 31 3.72 3.55 -7.50
C LEU A 31 3.27 4.17 -8.83
N LYS A 32 3.70 3.60 -9.97
CA LYS A 32 3.26 4.05 -11.31
C LYS A 32 1.74 3.94 -11.46
N TRP A 33 1.16 2.86 -10.96
CA TRP A 33 -0.29 2.66 -10.97
C TRP A 33 -1.03 3.65 -10.07
N LEU A 34 -0.52 3.93 -8.86
CA LEU A 34 -1.07 4.95 -7.96
C LEU A 34 -1.01 6.35 -8.58
N LEU A 35 0.11 6.70 -9.20
CA LEU A 35 0.31 8.00 -9.85
C LEU A 35 -0.71 8.29 -10.95
N ARG A 36 -1.19 7.26 -11.65
CA ARG A 36 -2.26 7.38 -12.67
C ARG A 36 -3.62 7.75 -12.05
N ARG A 37 -3.81 7.52 -10.75
CA ARG A 37 -5.04 7.79 -9.99
C ARG A 37 -4.98 9.10 -9.19
N ARG A 38 -3.85 9.81 -9.20
CA ARG A 38 -3.67 11.06 -8.45
C ARG A 38 -4.58 12.17 -8.99
N SER A 39 -4.89 13.13 -8.14
CA SER A 39 -5.42 14.42 -8.59
C SER A 39 -4.31 15.20 -9.31
N ARG A 40 -4.58 15.68 -10.53
CA ARG A 40 -3.57 16.36 -11.37
C ARG A 40 -3.03 17.66 -10.75
N ASN A 41 -3.79 18.29 -9.86
CA ASN A 41 -3.47 19.60 -9.30
C ASN A 41 -2.77 19.54 -7.94
N ARG A 42 -2.44 18.34 -7.44
CA ARG A 42 -1.82 18.16 -6.11
C ARG A 42 -0.70 17.15 -6.17
N LYS A 43 0.37 17.43 -5.43
CA LYS A 43 1.44 16.45 -5.17
C LYS A 43 0.89 15.33 -4.31
N MET A 44 1.14 14.09 -4.70
CA MET A 44 0.85 12.89 -3.92
C MET A 44 2.00 12.64 -2.96
N VAL A 45 1.72 12.65 -1.66
CA VAL A 45 2.67 12.21 -0.63
C VAL A 45 2.26 10.81 -0.18
N VAL A 46 3.16 9.84 -0.31
CA VAL A 46 2.95 8.46 0.12
C VAL A 46 3.75 8.24 1.39
N VAL A 47 3.04 7.95 2.48
CA VAL A 47 3.66 7.63 3.77
C VAL A 47 3.96 6.14 3.81
N LEU A 48 5.21 5.77 4.05
CA LEU A 48 5.73 4.41 4.01
C LEU A 48 6.40 4.02 5.33
N ASP A 49 6.44 2.71 5.60
CA ASP A 49 7.34 2.17 6.61
C ASP A 49 8.79 2.10 6.07
N ASN A 50 9.71 1.60 6.89
CA ASN A 50 11.12 1.49 6.53
C ASN A 50 11.48 0.15 5.86
N ALA A 51 10.54 -0.51 5.17
CA ALA A 51 10.85 -1.74 4.47
C ALA A 51 11.97 -1.51 3.44
N ARG A 52 12.98 -2.40 3.44
CA ARG A 52 14.23 -2.23 2.66
C ARG A 52 14.00 -1.94 1.18
N TYR A 53 12.96 -2.52 0.59
CA TYR A 53 12.64 -2.33 -0.83
C TYR A 53 12.06 -0.95 -1.17
N HIS A 54 11.54 -0.20 -0.19
CA HIS A 54 11.12 1.20 -0.38
C HIS A 54 12.31 2.16 -0.52
N HIS A 55 13.48 1.78 -0.03
CA HIS A 55 14.73 2.57 -0.14
C HIS A 55 15.62 2.12 -1.31
N ALA A 56 15.13 1.23 -2.17
CA ALA A 56 15.94 0.68 -3.25
C ALA A 56 16.34 1.76 -4.27
N LYS A 57 17.63 1.80 -4.63
CA LYS A 57 18.17 2.71 -5.67
C LYS A 57 17.43 2.61 -7.01
N LEU A 58 16.83 1.46 -7.29
CA LEU A 58 15.99 1.22 -8.47
C LEU A 58 14.85 2.24 -8.60
N LEU A 59 14.34 2.78 -7.49
CA LEU A 59 13.25 3.76 -7.50
C LEU A 59 13.70 5.17 -7.89
N LYS A 60 15.01 5.46 -7.81
CA LYS A 60 15.55 6.81 -7.99
C LYS A 60 15.13 7.46 -9.33
N PRO A 61 15.24 6.78 -10.50
CA PRO A 61 14.82 7.38 -11.77
C PRO A 61 13.34 7.76 -11.81
N LEU A 62 12.47 6.92 -11.24
CA LEU A 62 11.04 7.21 -11.14
C LEU A 62 10.79 8.44 -10.26
N LEU A 63 11.43 8.48 -9.09
CA LEU A 63 11.25 9.57 -8.12
C LEU A 63 11.76 10.91 -8.67
N GLU A 64 12.88 10.91 -9.39
CA GLU A 64 13.41 12.10 -10.07
C GLU A 64 12.46 12.56 -11.19
N THR A 65 11.99 11.62 -12.02
CA THR A 65 11.05 11.92 -13.12
C THR A 65 9.72 12.48 -12.59
N CYS A 66 9.27 12.02 -11.43
CA CYS A 66 7.97 12.36 -10.85
C CYS A 66 8.05 13.31 -9.65
N GLN A 67 9.19 13.95 -9.38
CA GLN A 67 9.42 14.74 -8.15
C GLN A 67 8.40 15.86 -7.91
N ALA A 68 7.84 16.43 -8.98
CA ALA A 68 6.79 17.47 -8.90
C ALA A 68 5.41 16.90 -8.49
N HIS A 69 5.22 15.58 -8.61
CA HIS A 69 3.94 14.91 -8.44
C HIS A 69 3.94 13.84 -7.34
N LEU A 70 5.10 13.31 -6.96
CA LEU A 70 5.26 12.24 -5.99
C LEU A 70 6.34 12.61 -4.97
N GLU A 71 6.05 12.32 -3.71
CA GLU A 71 7.01 12.33 -2.63
C GLU A 71 6.77 11.13 -1.72
N LEU A 72 7.86 10.48 -1.31
CA LEU A 72 7.82 9.39 -0.36
C LEU A 72 8.24 9.94 1.01
N LEU A 73 7.36 9.80 2.00
CA LEU A 73 7.63 10.17 3.38
C LEU A 73 7.77 8.90 4.20
N PHE A 74 8.87 8.76 4.93
CA PHE A 74 9.15 7.58 5.74
C PHE A 74 8.79 7.84 7.18
N LEU A 75 8.07 6.90 7.80
CA LEU A 75 7.78 6.95 9.23
C LEU A 75 9.06 6.80 10.05
N LEU A 76 9.06 7.36 11.27
CA LEU A 76 10.14 7.12 12.22
C LEU A 76 10.26 5.61 12.53
N PRO A 77 11.48 5.10 12.73
CA PRO A 77 11.69 3.72 13.13
C PRO A 77 10.86 3.35 14.37
N PHE A 78 10.32 2.13 14.38
CA PHE A 78 9.58 1.53 15.51
C PHE A 78 8.18 2.10 15.84
N SER A 79 7.54 2.83 14.91
CA SER A 79 6.15 3.29 15.08
C SER A 79 5.14 2.66 14.10
N PRO A 80 5.04 1.31 13.98
CA PRO A 80 4.11 0.67 13.03
C PRO A 80 2.63 0.97 13.35
N GLN A 81 2.33 1.28 14.61
CA GLN A 81 0.99 1.70 15.06
C GLN A 81 0.54 3.03 14.43
N LEU A 82 1.49 3.84 13.93
CA LEU A 82 1.21 5.13 13.29
C LEU A 82 0.89 5.00 11.80
N ALA A 83 1.11 3.84 11.17
CA ALA A 83 0.72 3.62 9.78
C ALA A 83 -0.79 3.38 9.72
N PRO A 84 -1.62 4.33 9.21
CA PRO A 84 -3.08 4.19 9.24
C PRO A 84 -3.57 2.98 8.45
N ILE A 85 -2.75 2.53 7.49
CA ILE A 85 -3.02 1.34 6.68
C ILE A 85 -3.01 0.03 7.48
N GLU A 86 -2.33 -0.05 8.64
CA GLU A 86 -2.35 -1.26 9.47
C GLU A 86 -3.74 -1.58 10.00
N ARG A 87 -4.52 -0.54 10.32
CA ARG A 87 -5.93 -0.71 10.72
C ARG A 87 -6.77 -1.22 9.55
N VAL A 88 -6.51 -0.72 8.35
CA VAL A 88 -7.16 -1.20 7.12
C VAL A 88 -6.82 -2.66 6.89
N TRP A 89 -5.54 -3.05 6.98
CA TRP A 89 -5.13 -4.44 6.84
C TRP A 89 -5.74 -5.36 7.89
N LYS A 90 -5.83 -4.92 9.16
CA LYS A 90 -6.52 -5.66 10.21
C LYS A 90 -7.99 -5.89 9.87
N LEU A 91 -8.68 -4.86 9.37
CA LEU A 91 -10.08 -4.97 8.95
C LEU A 91 -10.21 -5.89 7.72
N THR A 92 -9.38 -5.72 6.70
CA THR A 92 -9.36 -6.54 5.49
C THR A 92 -9.17 -8.02 5.82
N ARG A 93 -8.20 -8.35 6.70
CA ARG A 93 -7.99 -9.72 7.18
C ARG A 93 -9.24 -10.24 7.89
N ARG A 94 -9.82 -9.45 8.80
CA ARG A 94 -11.04 -9.84 9.52
C ARG A 94 -12.19 -10.12 8.56
N LEU A 95 -12.43 -9.26 7.58
CA LEU A 95 -13.52 -9.43 6.61
C LEU A 95 -13.27 -10.59 5.64
N ALA A 96 -12.02 -10.84 5.26
CA ALA A 96 -11.66 -11.95 4.38
C ALA A 96 -11.74 -13.31 5.10
N THR A 97 -11.60 -13.36 6.43
CA THR A 97 -11.63 -14.63 7.17
C THR A 97 -12.94 -14.87 7.93
N HIS A 98 -13.63 -13.82 8.39
CA HIS A 98 -14.96 -13.95 8.96
C HIS A 98 -15.94 -14.45 7.89
N ASN A 99 -16.72 -15.47 8.23
CA ASN A 99 -17.81 -16.07 7.43
C ASN A 99 -17.40 -16.95 6.23
N LEU A 100 -16.12 -17.30 6.06
CA LEU A 100 -15.70 -18.29 5.03
C LEU A 100 -15.20 -19.63 5.61
N TYR A 101 -15.01 -19.73 6.93
CA TYR A 101 -14.54 -20.94 7.61
C TYR A 101 -15.54 -21.53 8.62
N PHE A 102 -16.84 -21.34 8.37
CA PHE A 102 -17.82 -22.27 8.90
C PHE A 102 -18.13 -23.26 7.79
N SER A 103 -17.41 -24.38 7.75
CA SER A 103 -17.99 -25.57 7.10
C SER A 103 -19.31 -25.80 7.80
N SER A 104 -20.41 -25.59 7.09
CA SER A 104 -21.74 -25.83 7.60
C SER A 104 -21.80 -27.27 8.13
N ARG A 105 -21.74 -27.45 9.44
CA ARG A 105 -22.36 -28.61 10.05
C ARG A 105 -23.85 -28.33 10.12
N ALA A 106 -24.47 -28.33 8.95
CA ALA A 106 -25.89 -28.66 8.81
C ALA A 106 -25.92 -30.14 8.42
N SER A 107 -25.78 -31.01 9.42
CA SER A 107 -26.18 -32.40 9.26
C SER A 107 -26.84 -32.87 10.55
N ARG A 108 -28.17 -33.03 10.41
CA ARG A 108 -29.18 -33.70 11.24
C ARG A 108 -29.74 -32.91 12.40
#